data_AF-A0A2L2Z9Y0-F1
#
_entry.id   AF-A0A2L2Z9Y0-F1
#
_cell.length_a   1.000
_cell.length_b   1.000
_cell.length_c   1.000
_cell.angle_alpha   90.00
_cell.angle_beta   90.00
_cell.angle_gamma   90.00
#
_symmetry.space_group_name_H-M   'P 1'
#
loop_
_entity.id
_entity.type
_entity.pdbx_description
1 polymer ?
#
loop_
_entity_poly.entity_id
_entity_poly.type
_entity_poly.pdbx_seq_one_letter_code
_entity_poly.pdbx_strand_id
1 'polypeptide(L)' 'PVYIAYNVFEPSSGADGTLSPIIFLHVITASIEYWNDIPQRNADKTKRTAYNCDARNHGES' A
#
# COMPACT_ATOMS: atom_id res chain seq x y z
N PRO A 1 -10.66 10.05 -15.91
CA PRO A 1 -10.18 9.37 -14.68
C PRO A 1 -8.67 9.53 -14.57
N VAL A 2 -8.13 9.73 -13.37
CA VAL A 2 -6.67 9.81 -13.14
C VAL A 2 -6.18 8.43 -12.72
N TYR A 3 -5.14 7.92 -13.39
CA TYR A 3 -4.47 6.69 -12.98
C TYR A 3 -3.66 6.97 -11.71
N ILE A 4 -3.70 6.03 -10.76
CA ILE A 4 -2.90 6.08 -9.53
C ILE A 4 -2.13 4.77 -9.49
N ALA A 5 -0.80 4.85 -9.52
CA ALA A 5 0.09 3.72 -9.38
C ALA A 5 0.08 3.20 -7.94
N TYR A 6 0.06 1.87 -7.80
CA TYR A 6 0.09 1.23 -6.50
C TYR A 6 0.74 -0.16 -6.55
N ASN A 7 1.30 -0.57 -5.42
CA ASN A 7 1.67 -1.96 -5.14
C ASN A 7 0.65 -2.60 -4.19
N VAL A 8 0.42 -3.90 -4.35
CA VAL A 8 -0.48 -4.69 -3.49
C VAL A 8 0.34 -5.62 -2.60
N PHE A 9 -0.02 -5.68 -1.33
CA PHE A 9 0.62 -6.53 -0.33
C PHE A 9 -0.43 -7.37 0.35
N GLU A 10 -0.43 -8.67 0.05
CA GLU A 10 -1.34 -9.63 0.67
C GLU A 10 -0.69 -10.24 1.91
N PRO A 11 -1.46 -10.51 2.99
CA PRO A 11 -0.95 -11.24 4.13
C PRO A 11 -0.56 -12.66 3.73
N SER A 12 0.61 -13.11 4.16
CA SER A 12 1.10 -14.48 3.95
C SER A 12 0.19 -15.57 4.52
N SER A 13 -0.61 -15.23 5.54
CA SER A 13 -1.61 -16.13 6.15
C SER A 13 -3.00 -16.07 5.50
N GLY A 14 -3.15 -15.29 4.42
CA GLY A 14 -4.41 -14.98 3.77
C GLY A 14 -5.09 -13.73 4.35
N ALA A 15 -5.73 -12.97 3.48
CA ALA A 15 -6.49 -11.77 3.86
C ALA A 15 -7.84 -12.15 4.50
N ASP A 16 -8.21 -11.42 5.56
CA ASP A 16 -9.57 -11.43 6.08
C ASP A 16 -10.43 -10.48 5.24
N GLY A 17 -11.24 -11.05 4.34
CA GLY A 17 -12.11 -10.30 3.44
C GLY A 17 -13.23 -9.50 4.13
N THR A 18 -13.39 -9.62 5.46
CA THR A 18 -14.34 -8.80 6.23
C THR A 18 -13.73 -7.49 6.71
N LEU A 19 -12.40 -7.36 6.68
CA LEU A 19 -11.69 -6.18 7.13
C LEU A 19 -11.43 -5.19 5.98
N SER A 20 -11.45 -3.90 6.29
CA SER A 20 -11.06 -2.87 5.33
C SER A 20 -9.56 -2.91 5.02
N PRO A 21 -9.14 -2.57 3.78
CA PRO A 21 -7.73 -2.51 3.42
C PRO A 21 -7.01 -1.34 4.09
N ILE A 22 -5.68 -1.41 4.10
CA ILE A 22 -4.81 -0.32 4.58
C ILE A 22 -4.20 0.38 3.36
N ILE A 23 -4.25 1.71 3.32
CA ILE A 23 -3.61 2.50 2.27
C ILE A 23 -2.44 3.27 2.87
N PHE A 24 -1.24 3.04 2.33
CA PHE A 24 -0.04 3.79 2.63
C PHE A 24 0.14 4.88 1.57
N LEU A 25 0.27 6.11 2.03
CA LEU A 25 0.59 7.27 1.21
C LEU A 25 1.93 7.83 1.69
N HIS A 26 2.86 8.04 0.78
CA HIS A 26 4.19 8.55 1.08
C HIS A 26 4.16 10.04 1.53
N VAL A 27 5.30 10.52 2.04
CA VAL A 27 5.49 11.94 2.40
C VAL A 27 5.64 12.83 1.16
N ILE A 28 5.53 14.15 1.33
CA ILE A 28 5.35 15.14 0.24
C ILE A 28 6.36 15.05 -0.91
N THR A 29 7.61 14.62 -0.68
CA THR A 29 8.64 14.56 -1.73
C THR A 29 9.11 13.14 -2.05
N ALA A 30 8.32 12.14 -1.67
CA ALA A 30 8.64 10.73 -1.82
C ALA A 30 7.77 10.04 -2.90
N SER A 31 7.91 8.73 -3.03
CA SER A 31 7.12 7.84 -3.88
C SER A 31 6.82 6.53 -3.14
N ILE A 32 6.14 5.59 -3.80
CA ILE A 32 5.86 4.24 -3.30
C ILE A 32 7.11 3.50 -2.80
N GLU A 33 8.31 3.81 -3.29
CA GLU A 33 9.54 3.11 -2.88
C GLU A 33 9.96 3.41 -1.42
N TYR A 34 9.42 4.48 -0.82
CA TYR A 34 9.85 4.95 0.50
C TYR A 34 9.60 3.96 1.65
N TRP A 35 8.51 3.20 1.59
CA TRP A 35 8.01 2.45 2.73
C TRP A 35 8.75 1.13 3.01
N ASN A 36 9.66 0.69 2.13
CA ASN A 36 10.36 -0.60 2.26
C ASN A 36 9.38 -1.76 2.55
N ASP A 37 9.60 -2.52 3.63
CA ASP A 37 8.80 -3.68 4.02
C ASP A 37 7.65 -3.35 5.00
N ILE A 38 7.43 -2.06 5.32
CA ILE A 38 6.37 -1.63 6.24
C ILE A 38 4.97 -2.08 5.77
N PRO A 39 4.59 -1.96 4.48
CA PRO A 39 3.27 -2.39 4.03
C PRO A 39 3.06 -3.89 4.21
N GLN A 40 4.05 -4.72 3.85
CA GLN A 40 3.98 -6.18 4.02
C GLN A 40 3.85 -6.57 5.50
N ARG A 41 4.67 -5.97 6.39
CA ARG A 41 4.59 -6.24 7.84
C ARG A 41 3.22 -5.90 8.42
N ASN A 42 2.58 -4.83 7.93
CA ASN A 42 1.23 -4.46 8.36
C ASN A 42 0.18 -5.40 7.79
N ALA A 43 0.31 -5.82 6.53
CA ALA A 43 -0.58 -6.82 5.93
C ALA A 43 -0.58 -8.11 6.76
N ASP A 44 0.61 -8.66 7.02
CA ASP A 44 0.79 -9.89 7.79
C ASP A 44 0.23 -9.80 9.22
N LYS A 45 0.53 -8.70 9.94
CA LYS A 45 0.10 -8.53 11.35
C LYS A 45 -1.40 -8.26 11.50
N THR A 46 -2.02 -7.60 10.53
CA THR A 46 -3.41 -7.17 10.63
C THR A 46 -4.38 -8.05 9.86
N LYS A 47 -3.88 -8.99 9.06
CA LYS A 47 -4.67 -9.82 8.12
C LYS A 47 -5.48 -8.98 7.13
N ARG A 48 -4.97 -7.81 6.74
CA ARG A 48 -5.59 -6.91 5.77
C ARG A 48 -4.73 -6.82 4.53
N THR A 49 -5.35 -6.79 3.36
CA THR A 49 -4.67 -6.35 2.14
C THR A 49 -4.19 -4.91 2.34
N ALA A 50 -2.92 -4.65 2.05
CA ALA A 50 -2.37 -3.31 2.08
C ALA A 50 -2.02 -2.85 0.67
N TYR A 51 -2.20 -1.55 0.44
CA TYR A 51 -1.82 -0.86 -0.79
C TYR A 51 -0.83 0.22 -0.45
N ASN A 52 0.19 0.38 -1.28
CA ASN A 52 1.09 1.51 -1.21
C ASN A 52 0.98 2.27 -2.52
N CYS A 53 0.61 3.55 -2.45
CA CYS A 53 0.19 4.33 -3.60
C CYS A 53 1.09 5.54 -3.81
N ASP A 54 1.30 5.90 -5.06
CA ASP A 54 1.87 7.19 -5.44
C ASP A 54 0.75 8.24 -5.45
N ALA A 55 1.00 9.38 -4.83
CA ALA A 55 0.10 10.53 -4.97
C ALA A 55 0.15 11.05 -6.42
N ARG A 56 -0.89 11.79 -6.84
CA ARG A 56 -0.87 12.46 -8.15
C ARG A 56 0.41 13.29 -8.33
N ASN A 57 1.04 13.20 -9.50
CA ASN A 57 2.29 13.88 -9.85
C ASN A 57 3.52 13.37 -9.07
N HIS A 58 3.48 12.13 -8.58
CA HIS A 58 4.60 11.47 -7.89
C HIS A 58 4.80 10.08 -8.46
N GLY A 59 6.07 9.63 -8.50
CA GLY A 59 6.45 8.32 -9.01
C GLY A 59 5.82 8.02 -10.37
N GLU A 60 5.04 6.94 -10.43
CA GLU A 60 4.39 6.47 -11.66
C GLU A 60 2.92 6.94 -11.81
N SER A 61 2.48 7.94 -11.00
CA SER A 61 1.10 8.50 -11.01
C SER A 61 0.97 9.88 -11.63
#